data_AF-A0A7X7IZ17-F1
#
_entry.id   AF-A0A7X7IZ17-F1
#
_cell.length_a   1.000
_cell.length_b   1.000
_cell.length_c   1.000
_cell.angle_alpha   90.00
_cell.angle_beta   90.00
_cell.angle_gamma   90.00
#
_symmetry.space_group_name_H-M   'P 1'
#
loop_
_entity.id
_entity.type
_entity.pdbx_description
1 polymer ?
#
loop_
_entity_poly.entity_id
_entity_poly.type
_entity_poly.pdbx_seq_one_letter_code
_entity_poly.pdbx_strand_id
1 'polypeptide(L)'
;MATVWLAGCSSGLNDPYPVAERGQTIFYTAFTERPKHLDPVQSYSEDEASFLYQIVEPPLQYHYLKRPYVLEPATAVAMPVLRRYDRNGRELPETADASRVDRTVVEVRIKPGILYQPHPAFARKADGAPRYVPLAPDDLRGVRGIGDFAHADTRELVAADYVHQIKRLAHPRLHSPIFELMAEYIPGLKVLQGELLEAQARIGKDGDAFIDLESFELPGVELLDRHSYRITLKGAYPQFLYWLSMPFFSPVPPEADRFFGQPGMVERNLTLDWWPIGTGPYMLVENNPNSRMVLARNPNYRGETYPCEGEASDAGAGLLEDCGKTMPFIDRVVFSREREGIPYWNKFLQGYYDASGVSSDNFDQAVTLTSQGEVSLSEDMEAKGIRLLTSVSPSIFYLGFNMLDPLLGGGQSRAEKERARKLRQAISVALEMEEFVSIFL
;
A
#
# COMPACT_ATOMS: atom_id res chain seq x y z
N MET A 1 66.17 -15.83 6.68
CA MET A 1 65.34 -14.62 6.55
C MET A 1 64.26 -14.89 5.52
N ALA A 2 63.03 -15.09 5.96
CA ALA A 2 61.84 -15.05 5.11
C ALA A 2 60.68 -14.66 6.03
N THR A 3 60.49 -13.35 6.20
CA THR A 3 59.38 -12.79 6.98
C THR A 3 58.20 -12.69 6.03
N VAL A 4 57.22 -13.58 6.19
CA VAL A 4 55.95 -13.53 5.46
C VAL A 4 55.10 -12.45 6.12
N TRP A 5 54.84 -11.37 5.39
CA TRP A 5 53.86 -10.35 5.79
C TRP A 5 52.47 -10.85 5.36
N LEU A 6 51.68 -11.29 6.33
CA LEU A 6 50.23 -11.45 6.16
C LEU A 6 49.63 -10.04 6.13
N ALA A 7 49.32 -9.54 4.93
CA ALA A 7 48.46 -8.38 4.77
C ALA A 7 47.04 -8.79 5.21
N GLY A 8 46.67 -8.45 6.45
CA GLY A 8 45.28 -8.51 6.88
C GLY A 8 44.48 -7.51 6.05
N CYS A 9 43.57 -8.00 5.22
CA CYS A 9 42.57 -7.15 4.59
C CYS A 9 41.78 -6.43 5.69
N SER A 10 42.01 -5.15 5.86
CA SER A 10 41.20 -4.27 6.70
C SER A 10 39.85 -4.03 6.00
N SER A 11 38.98 -5.03 5.97
CA SER A 11 37.54 -4.75 5.90
C SER A 11 37.18 -4.11 7.25
N GLY A 12 36.63 -2.91 7.24
CA GLY A 12 36.21 -2.22 8.46
C GLY A 12 35.37 -3.17 9.32
N LEU A 13 35.88 -3.50 10.52
CA LEU A 13 35.32 -4.55 11.39
C LEU A 13 33.88 -4.25 11.88
N ASN A 14 33.39 -3.03 11.64
CA ASN A 14 32.08 -2.53 12.05
C ASN A 14 31.26 -1.94 10.87
N ASP A 15 31.49 -2.38 9.62
CA ASP A 15 30.59 -2.01 8.52
C ASP A 15 29.39 -2.99 8.50
N PRO A 16 28.14 -2.51 8.68
CA PRO A 16 26.96 -3.37 8.71
C PRO A 16 26.66 -4.04 7.37
N TYR A 17 27.16 -3.48 6.26
CA TYR A 17 26.84 -3.95 4.91
C TYR A 17 28.09 -4.36 4.10
N PRO A 18 27.95 -5.26 3.12
CA PRO A 18 29.07 -5.69 2.29
C PRO A 18 29.72 -4.52 1.55
N VAL A 19 31.05 -4.55 1.40
CA VAL A 19 31.81 -3.54 0.64
C VAL A 19 31.29 -3.37 -0.80
N ALA A 20 30.72 -4.43 -1.39
CA ALA A 20 30.12 -4.39 -2.72
C ALA A 20 28.93 -3.42 -2.83
N GLU A 21 28.26 -3.11 -1.72
CA GLU A 21 27.10 -2.22 -1.67
C GLU A 21 27.51 -0.73 -1.51
N ARG A 22 28.79 -0.45 -1.20
CA ARG A 22 29.28 0.93 -1.03
C ARG A 22 29.17 1.73 -2.33
N GLY A 23 28.62 2.94 -2.21
CA GLY A 23 28.42 3.87 -3.33
C GLY A 23 27.19 3.54 -4.19
N GLN A 24 26.42 2.50 -3.85
CA GLN A 24 25.12 2.26 -4.46
C GLN A 24 24.04 3.09 -3.76
N THR A 25 22.98 3.43 -4.50
CA THR A 25 21.83 4.20 -4.01
C THR A 25 20.83 3.26 -3.32
N ILE A 26 21.21 2.72 -2.17
CA ILE A 26 20.39 1.80 -1.37
C ILE A 26 19.87 2.52 -0.13
N PHE A 27 18.57 2.44 0.11
CA PHE A 27 17.94 2.89 1.35
C PHE A 27 17.75 1.71 2.30
N TYR A 28 18.42 1.72 3.45
CA TYR A 28 18.31 0.71 4.49
C TYR A 28 17.35 1.18 5.58
N THR A 29 16.33 0.38 5.84
CA THR A 29 15.31 0.70 6.84
C THR A 29 14.83 -0.58 7.53
N ALA A 30 13.97 -0.42 8.53
CA ALA A 30 13.42 -1.51 9.30
C ALA A 30 11.89 -1.54 9.25
N PHE A 31 11.34 -2.71 9.54
CA PHE A 31 9.91 -2.90 9.80
C PHE A 31 9.72 -3.71 11.07
N THR A 32 8.73 -3.32 11.86
CA THR A 32 8.47 -3.91 13.19
C THR A 32 7.43 -5.01 13.10
N GLU A 33 6.29 -4.69 12.48
CA GLU A 33 5.21 -5.61 12.22
C GLU A 33 5.38 -6.29 10.87
N ARG A 34 5.09 -7.59 10.84
CA ARG A 34 5.09 -8.34 9.59
C ARG A 34 3.84 -7.93 8.80
N PRO A 35 3.97 -7.47 7.54
CA PRO A 35 2.81 -7.20 6.69
C PRO A 35 2.01 -8.50 6.52
N LYS A 36 0.68 -8.40 6.67
CA LYS A 36 -0.21 -9.55 6.55
C LYS A 36 -0.68 -9.71 5.12
N HIS A 37 -0.97 -8.59 4.47
CA HIS A 37 -1.51 -8.52 3.14
C HIS A 37 -0.73 -7.56 2.25
N LEU A 38 -0.41 -8.02 1.04
CA LEU A 38 0.12 -7.17 -0.03
C LEU A 38 -0.80 -7.16 -1.26
N ASP A 39 -1.94 -7.85 -1.21
CA ASP A 39 -2.95 -7.74 -2.26
C ASP A 39 -3.71 -6.41 -2.12
N PRO A 40 -3.79 -5.58 -3.18
CA PRO A 40 -4.47 -4.29 -3.13
C PRO A 40 -5.93 -4.32 -2.70
N VAL A 41 -6.66 -5.44 -2.86
CA VAL A 41 -8.05 -5.51 -2.35
C VAL A 41 -8.15 -5.77 -0.85
N GLN A 42 -7.10 -6.33 -0.22
CA GLN A 42 -7.10 -6.77 1.18
C GLN A 42 -6.32 -5.83 2.09
N SER A 43 -5.23 -5.23 1.59
CA SER A 43 -4.33 -4.41 2.40
C SER A 43 -5.01 -3.12 2.89
N TYR A 44 -4.92 -2.88 4.19
CA TYR A 44 -5.55 -1.71 4.84
C TYR A 44 -4.81 -1.24 6.11
N SER A 45 -3.54 -1.57 6.26
CA SER A 45 -2.70 -1.09 7.36
C SER A 45 -1.51 -0.26 6.86
N GLU A 46 -0.99 0.60 7.72
CA GLU A 46 0.10 1.53 7.40
C GLU A 46 1.43 0.83 7.12
N ASP A 47 1.72 -0.25 7.85
CA ASP A 47 2.91 -1.08 7.64
C ASP A 47 2.92 -1.74 6.26
N GLU A 48 1.77 -2.21 5.79
CA GLU A 48 1.60 -2.77 4.45
C GLU A 48 1.68 -1.68 3.38
N ALA A 49 1.09 -0.50 3.65
CA ALA A 49 1.11 0.65 2.74
C ALA A 49 2.54 1.11 2.39
N SER A 50 3.48 0.98 3.34
CA SER A 50 4.91 1.30 3.15
C SER A 50 5.54 0.51 1.99
N PHE A 51 5.04 -0.69 1.70
CA PHE A 51 5.46 -1.49 0.56
C PHE A 51 4.54 -1.28 -0.63
N LEU A 52 3.23 -1.38 -0.40
CA LEU A 52 2.27 -1.53 -1.50
C LEU A 52 2.16 -0.28 -2.38
N TYR A 53 2.17 0.92 -1.78
CA TYR A 53 2.12 2.18 -2.54
C TYR A 53 3.38 2.42 -3.40
N GLN A 54 4.47 1.69 -3.15
CA GLN A 54 5.67 1.73 -3.98
C GLN A 54 5.56 0.82 -5.22
N ILE A 55 4.59 -0.10 -5.23
CA ILE A 55 4.47 -1.17 -6.22
C ILE A 55 3.27 -0.95 -7.14
N VAL A 56 2.13 -0.55 -6.58
CA VAL A 56 0.88 -0.36 -7.33
C VAL A 56 0.51 1.12 -7.44
N GLU A 57 -0.10 1.51 -8.55
CA GLU A 57 -0.46 2.91 -8.80
C GLU A 57 -1.97 3.06 -9.04
N PRO A 58 -2.69 3.68 -8.10
CA PRO A 58 -4.09 4.02 -8.32
C PRO A 58 -4.20 5.20 -9.31
N PRO A 59 -5.41 5.54 -9.79
CA PRO A 59 -5.58 6.63 -10.77
C PRO A 59 -5.08 7.99 -10.30
N LEU A 60 -5.21 8.25 -9.00
CA LEU A 60 -4.82 9.50 -8.34
C LEU A 60 -3.76 9.24 -7.28
N GLN A 61 -3.04 10.29 -6.90
CA GLN A 61 -2.13 10.30 -5.76
C GLN A 61 -2.25 11.63 -5.02
N TYR A 62 -1.52 11.77 -3.92
CA TYR A 62 -1.40 13.05 -3.23
C TYR A 62 -0.12 13.76 -3.65
N HIS A 63 -0.24 15.07 -3.88
CA HIS A 63 0.92 15.92 -4.13
C HIS A 63 1.83 15.90 -2.89
N TYR A 64 3.09 15.51 -3.08
CA TYR A 64 4.03 15.22 -1.99
C TYR A 64 4.22 16.36 -0.98
N LEU A 65 4.31 17.62 -1.45
CA LEU A 65 4.64 18.78 -0.61
C LEU A 65 3.46 19.71 -0.25
N LYS A 66 2.27 19.55 -0.86
CA LYS A 66 1.18 20.54 -0.68
C LYS A 66 0.36 20.25 0.57
N ARG A 67 0.13 21.28 1.41
CA ARG A 67 -0.65 21.18 2.65
C ARG A 67 -1.71 22.31 2.69
N PRO A 68 -3.01 22.04 2.91
CA PRO A 68 -3.65 20.73 3.13
C PRO A 68 -3.40 19.78 1.95
N TYR A 69 -3.44 18.46 2.21
CA TYR A 69 -3.18 17.46 1.18
C TYR A 69 -4.06 17.64 -0.06
N VAL A 70 -3.44 17.67 -1.24
CA VAL A 70 -4.11 17.89 -2.53
C VAL A 70 -3.98 16.63 -3.38
N LEU A 71 -5.10 16.16 -3.94
CA LEU A 71 -5.10 15.08 -4.93
C LEU A 71 -4.58 15.59 -6.28
N GLU A 72 -3.82 14.74 -6.96
CA GLU A 72 -3.34 14.95 -8.32
C GLU A 72 -3.40 13.65 -9.15
N PRO A 73 -3.35 13.73 -10.49
CA PRO A 73 -3.38 12.54 -11.34
C PRO A 73 -2.08 11.73 -11.26
N ALA A 74 -2.19 10.43 -10.92
CA ALA A 74 -1.10 9.47 -10.98
C ALA A 74 -1.10 8.76 -12.34
N THR A 75 -1.81 7.63 -12.49
CA THR A 75 -1.97 6.98 -13.81
C THR A 75 -3.05 7.64 -14.67
N ALA A 76 -3.95 8.43 -14.09
CA ALA A 76 -4.95 9.19 -14.84
C ALA A 76 -4.33 10.36 -15.62
N VAL A 77 -4.88 10.68 -16.79
CA VAL A 77 -4.45 11.81 -17.63
C VAL A 77 -4.75 13.16 -16.98
N ALA A 78 -5.85 13.24 -16.22
CA ALA A 78 -6.31 14.44 -15.52
C ALA A 78 -7.19 14.02 -14.33
N MET A 79 -7.54 14.99 -13.47
CA MET A 79 -8.49 14.75 -12.38
C MET A 79 -9.85 14.31 -12.96
N PRO A 80 -10.45 13.20 -12.48
CA PRO A 80 -11.76 12.75 -12.90
C PRO A 80 -12.84 13.80 -12.64
N VAL A 81 -13.73 13.99 -13.60
CA VAL A 81 -14.88 14.91 -13.47
C VAL A 81 -16.08 14.14 -12.92
N LEU A 82 -16.66 14.64 -11.82
CA LEU A 82 -17.86 14.07 -11.19
C LEU A 82 -19.11 14.70 -11.79
N ARG A 83 -19.85 13.97 -12.62
CA ARG A 83 -21.13 14.42 -13.17
C ARG A 83 -22.28 13.87 -12.35
N ARG A 84 -23.14 14.74 -11.83
CA ARG A 84 -24.28 14.36 -10.98
C ARG A 84 -25.57 14.45 -11.77
N TYR A 85 -26.45 13.47 -11.61
CA TYR A 85 -27.72 13.41 -12.32
C TYR A 85 -28.89 13.25 -11.35
N ASP A 86 -30.02 13.89 -11.66
CA ASP A 86 -31.29 13.66 -10.98
C ASP A 86 -32.01 12.39 -11.47
N ARG A 87 -33.13 12.05 -10.85
CA ARG A 87 -33.97 10.89 -11.22
C ARG A 87 -34.53 10.94 -12.65
N ASN A 88 -34.57 12.12 -13.26
CA ASN A 88 -35.04 12.31 -14.63
C ASN A 88 -33.88 12.29 -15.63
N GLY A 89 -32.65 12.01 -15.18
CA GLY A 89 -31.44 11.99 -16.01
C GLY A 89 -30.91 13.37 -16.36
N ARG A 90 -31.36 14.45 -15.70
CA ARG A 90 -30.83 15.80 -15.93
C ARG A 90 -29.56 16.01 -15.12
N GLU A 91 -28.53 16.55 -15.76
CA GLU A 91 -27.28 16.91 -15.09
C GLU A 91 -27.52 18.05 -14.09
N LEU A 92 -26.98 17.89 -12.90
CA LEU A 92 -27.09 18.82 -11.79
C LEU A 92 -25.78 19.61 -11.66
N PRO A 93 -25.83 20.89 -11.24
CA PRO A 93 -24.63 21.65 -10.91
C PRO A 93 -23.90 21.01 -9.73
N GLU A 94 -22.58 21.22 -9.63
CA GLU A 94 -21.76 20.69 -8.53
C GLU A 94 -22.22 21.15 -7.14
N THR A 95 -22.86 22.32 -7.06
CA THR A 95 -23.43 22.90 -5.83
C THR A 95 -24.81 22.35 -5.47
N ALA A 96 -25.38 21.43 -6.27
CA ALA A 96 -26.68 20.85 -5.99
C ALA A 96 -26.67 20.08 -4.67
N ASP A 97 -27.78 20.18 -3.94
CA ASP A 97 -28.02 19.42 -2.71
C ASP A 97 -27.87 17.91 -2.96
N ALA A 98 -27.09 17.24 -2.12
CA ALA A 98 -26.78 15.82 -2.24
C ALA A 98 -28.04 14.92 -2.27
N SER A 99 -29.12 15.31 -1.59
CA SER A 99 -30.40 14.57 -1.57
C SER A 99 -31.12 14.55 -2.92
N ARG A 100 -30.77 15.47 -3.83
CA ARG A 100 -31.34 15.53 -5.18
C ARG A 100 -30.58 14.68 -6.19
N VAL A 101 -29.38 14.22 -5.85
CA VAL A 101 -28.53 13.42 -6.72
C VAL A 101 -29.02 11.98 -6.67
N ASP A 102 -29.44 11.45 -7.83
CA ASP A 102 -29.83 10.06 -7.98
C ASP A 102 -28.61 9.18 -8.29
N ARG A 103 -27.70 9.69 -9.13
CA ARG A 103 -26.43 9.03 -9.45
C ARG A 103 -25.31 10.03 -9.71
N THR A 104 -24.08 9.60 -9.43
CA THR A 104 -22.84 10.30 -9.78
C THR A 104 -22.05 9.44 -10.75
N VAL A 105 -21.60 10.02 -11.86
CA VAL A 105 -20.78 9.35 -12.88
C VAL A 105 -19.37 9.91 -12.80
N VAL A 106 -18.40 9.02 -12.73
CA VAL A 106 -16.97 9.31 -12.70
C VAL A 106 -16.33 8.65 -13.91
N GLU A 107 -15.77 9.44 -14.81
CA GLU A 107 -15.01 8.92 -15.95
C GLU A 107 -13.52 9.12 -15.69
N VAL A 108 -12.78 8.03 -15.83
CA VAL A 108 -11.33 8.01 -15.63
C VAL A 108 -10.67 7.64 -16.96
N ARG A 109 -9.75 8.49 -17.41
CA ARG A 109 -8.91 8.26 -18.58
C ARG A 109 -7.48 8.04 -18.13
N ILE A 110 -6.89 6.93 -18.53
CA ILE A 110 -5.55 6.46 -18.15
C ILE A 110 -4.52 6.93 -19.17
N LYS A 111 -3.32 7.26 -18.69
CA LYS A 111 -2.17 7.60 -19.54
C LYS A 111 -1.77 6.37 -20.36
N PRO A 112 -1.67 6.47 -21.70
CA PRO A 112 -1.21 5.35 -22.52
C PRO A 112 0.28 5.08 -22.29
N GLY A 113 0.72 3.86 -22.56
CA GLY A 113 2.14 3.46 -22.49
C GLY A 113 2.69 3.19 -21.08
N ILE A 114 1.85 3.22 -20.03
CA ILE A 114 2.27 2.72 -18.71
C ILE A 114 2.46 1.20 -18.80
N LEU A 115 3.62 0.70 -18.36
CA LEU A 115 3.97 -0.71 -18.40
C LEU A 115 4.01 -1.29 -16.99
N TYR A 116 3.55 -2.54 -16.84
CA TYR A 116 3.73 -3.29 -15.60
C TYR A 116 5.20 -3.63 -15.36
N GLN A 117 5.57 -3.88 -14.10
CA GLN A 117 6.86 -4.48 -13.76
C GLN A 117 7.07 -5.81 -14.51
N PRO A 118 8.32 -6.18 -14.84
CA PRO A 118 8.60 -7.50 -15.39
C PRO A 118 8.08 -8.61 -14.47
N HIS A 119 7.25 -9.52 -14.99
CA HIS A 119 6.64 -10.57 -14.18
C HIS A 119 6.37 -11.86 -15.00
N PRO A 120 6.52 -13.07 -14.43
CA PRO A 120 6.23 -14.33 -15.12
C PRO A 120 4.77 -14.48 -15.55
N ALA A 121 3.82 -13.82 -14.87
CA ALA A 121 2.41 -13.81 -15.29
C ALA A 121 2.22 -13.27 -16.72
N PHE A 122 3.12 -12.42 -17.20
CA PHE A 122 3.08 -11.88 -18.57
C PHE A 122 3.94 -12.65 -19.56
N ALA A 123 4.79 -13.59 -19.09
CA ALA A 123 5.72 -14.29 -19.95
C ALA A 123 4.99 -15.11 -21.00
N ARG A 124 5.39 -14.96 -22.27
CA ARG A 124 4.81 -15.67 -23.42
C ARG A 124 5.77 -16.68 -24.03
N LYS A 125 5.20 -17.67 -24.72
CA LYS A 125 5.92 -18.57 -25.63
C LYS A 125 6.05 -17.91 -27.01
N ALA A 126 6.82 -18.52 -27.90
CA ALA A 126 7.02 -18.02 -29.27
C ALA A 126 5.72 -17.95 -30.09
N ASP A 127 4.71 -18.74 -29.72
CA ASP A 127 3.37 -18.76 -30.32
C ASP A 127 2.40 -17.71 -29.71
N GLY A 128 2.86 -16.91 -28.74
CA GLY A 128 2.08 -15.89 -28.06
C GLY A 128 1.23 -16.38 -26.87
N ALA A 129 1.17 -17.69 -26.62
CA ALA A 129 0.45 -18.24 -25.47
C ALA A 129 1.17 -17.95 -24.14
N PRO A 130 0.45 -17.88 -23.00
CA PRO A 130 1.07 -17.79 -21.68
C PRO A 130 2.08 -18.92 -21.45
N ARG A 131 3.25 -18.57 -20.96
CA ARG A 131 4.34 -19.53 -20.73
C ARG A 131 4.07 -20.41 -19.53
N TYR A 132 3.56 -19.82 -18.46
CA TYR A 132 3.37 -20.43 -17.15
C TYR A 132 1.89 -20.58 -16.80
N VAL A 133 1.01 -20.74 -17.79
CA VAL A 133 -0.40 -21.08 -17.58
C VAL A 133 -0.86 -22.03 -18.69
N PRO A 134 -1.27 -23.28 -18.40
CA PRO A 134 -1.19 -23.94 -17.10
C PRO A 134 0.23 -24.42 -16.75
N LEU A 135 0.56 -24.48 -15.46
CA LEU A 135 1.73 -25.16 -14.90
C LEU A 135 1.39 -26.59 -14.50
N ALA A 136 2.33 -27.51 -14.71
CA ALA A 136 2.29 -28.82 -14.07
C ALA A 136 2.79 -28.71 -12.61
N PRO A 137 2.35 -29.58 -11.68
CA PRO A 137 2.83 -29.57 -10.30
C PRO A 137 4.37 -29.67 -10.15
N ASP A 138 5.01 -30.37 -11.09
CA ASP A 138 6.48 -30.50 -11.12
C ASP A 138 7.20 -29.23 -11.57
N ASP A 139 6.54 -28.33 -12.31
CA ASP A 139 7.13 -27.04 -12.73
C ASP A 139 7.36 -26.10 -11.54
N LEU A 140 6.62 -26.30 -10.44
CA LEU A 140 6.78 -25.55 -9.19
C LEU A 140 7.83 -26.17 -8.25
N ARG A 141 8.55 -27.21 -8.69
CA ARG A 141 9.60 -27.85 -7.90
C ARG A 141 10.82 -26.92 -7.84
N GLY A 142 11.11 -26.40 -6.65
CA GLY A 142 12.25 -25.50 -6.42
C GLY A 142 11.91 -24.02 -6.57
N VAL A 143 10.72 -23.66 -7.04
CA VAL A 143 10.23 -22.29 -7.06
C VAL A 143 9.85 -21.87 -5.64
N ARG A 144 10.51 -20.84 -5.12
CA ARG A 144 10.31 -20.23 -3.80
C ARG A 144 9.91 -18.76 -3.88
N GLY A 145 10.19 -18.10 -5.01
CA GLY A 145 9.75 -16.74 -5.29
C GLY A 145 9.59 -16.48 -6.79
N ILE A 146 9.15 -15.28 -7.12
CA ILE A 146 8.92 -14.86 -8.51
C ILE A 146 10.22 -14.84 -9.33
N GLY A 147 11.36 -14.57 -8.69
CA GLY A 147 12.68 -14.57 -9.33
C GLY A 147 13.18 -15.94 -9.80
N ASP A 148 12.56 -17.05 -9.35
CA ASP A 148 12.97 -18.40 -9.76
C ASP A 148 12.40 -18.81 -11.13
N PHE A 149 11.46 -18.02 -11.69
CA PHE A 149 10.96 -18.24 -13.04
C PHE A 149 11.96 -17.72 -14.07
N ALA A 150 12.38 -18.59 -14.99
CA ALA A 150 13.42 -18.27 -15.98
C ALA A 150 13.08 -17.13 -16.95
N HIS A 151 11.79 -16.81 -17.12
CA HIS A 151 11.32 -15.78 -18.04
C HIS A 151 10.32 -14.87 -17.35
N ALA A 152 10.47 -13.57 -17.60
CA ALA A 152 9.52 -12.55 -17.24
C ALA A 152 9.29 -11.66 -18.48
N ASP A 153 8.10 -11.08 -18.57
CA ASP A 153 7.76 -10.13 -19.62
C ASP A 153 6.92 -9.00 -19.00
N THR A 154 6.47 -8.06 -19.82
CA THR A 154 5.60 -6.96 -19.41
C THR A 154 4.47 -6.77 -20.41
N ARG A 155 3.45 -6.01 -20.01
CA ARG A 155 2.45 -5.46 -20.92
C ARG A 155 2.03 -4.07 -20.49
N GLU A 156 1.37 -3.38 -21.43
CA GLU A 156 0.73 -2.10 -21.16
C GLU A 156 -0.44 -2.27 -20.17
N LEU A 157 -0.53 -1.34 -19.23
CA LEU A 157 -1.70 -1.09 -18.38
C LEU A 157 -2.85 -0.56 -19.24
N VAL A 158 -4.02 -1.16 -19.09
CA VAL A 158 -5.24 -0.77 -19.81
C VAL A 158 -6.41 -0.58 -18.84
N ALA A 159 -7.45 0.13 -19.28
CA ALA A 159 -8.64 0.41 -18.46
C ALA A 159 -9.35 -0.86 -17.97
N ALA A 160 -9.28 -1.95 -18.73
CA ALA A 160 -9.83 -3.24 -18.32
C ALA A 160 -9.21 -3.78 -17.01
N ASP A 161 -7.95 -3.42 -16.70
CA ASP A 161 -7.27 -3.87 -15.47
C ASP A 161 -7.88 -3.19 -14.22
N TYR A 162 -8.31 -1.94 -14.35
CA TYR A 162 -9.06 -1.24 -13.30
C TYR A 162 -10.45 -1.85 -13.11
N VAL A 163 -11.15 -2.16 -14.20
CA VAL A 163 -12.47 -2.82 -14.13
C VAL A 163 -12.35 -4.19 -13.48
N HIS A 164 -11.33 -4.96 -13.85
CA HIS A 164 -11.02 -6.25 -13.24
C HIS A 164 -10.75 -6.11 -11.74
N GLN A 165 -9.89 -5.18 -11.33
CA GLN A 165 -9.64 -4.91 -9.91
C GLN A 165 -10.93 -4.57 -9.14
N ILE A 166 -11.80 -3.72 -9.69
CA ILE A 166 -13.04 -3.35 -8.98
C ILE A 166 -13.96 -4.57 -8.81
N LYS A 167 -13.99 -5.49 -9.79
CA LYS A 167 -14.67 -6.78 -9.64
C LYS A 167 -14.03 -7.66 -8.56
N ARG A 168 -12.70 -7.63 -8.40
CA ARG A 168 -11.98 -8.38 -7.34
C ARG A 168 -12.44 -7.99 -5.93
N LEU A 169 -12.93 -6.76 -5.71
CA LEU A 169 -13.53 -6.36 -4.42
C LEU A 169 -14.68 -7.27 -3.98
N ALA A 170 -15.43 -7.84 -4.94
CA ALA A 170 -16.55 -8.73 -4.69
C ALA A 170 -16.15 -10.22 -4.59
N HIS A 171 -14.87 -10.55 -4.82
CA HIS A 171 -14.42 -11.93 -4.90
C HIS A 171 -14.49 -12.62 -3.53
N PRO A 172 -15.17 -13.76 -3.37
CA PRO A 172 -15.49 -14.34 -2.06
C PRO A 172 -14.27 -14.85 -1.27
N ARG A 173 -13.16 -15.15 -1.95
CA ARG A 173 -11.89 -15.51 -1.30
C ARG A 173 -11.04 -14.30 -0.89
N LEU A 174 -11.32 -13.12 -1.43
CA LEU A 174 -10.54 -11.91 -1.20
C LEU A 174 -11.34 -11.03 -0.24
N HIS A 175 -10.92 -10.95 1.01
CA HIS A 175 -11.70 -10.27 2.05
C HIS A 175 -11.41 -8.77 2.03
N SER A 176 -12.13 -8.02 1.20
CA SER A 176 -11.91 -6.58 1.10
C SER A 176 -12.57 -5.81 2.26
N PRO A 177 -11.81 -5.01 3.05
CA PRO A 177 -12.34 -4.23 4.16
C PRO A 177 -13.39 -3.18 3.75
N ILE A 178 -13.35 -2.73 2.50
CA ILE A 178 -14.22 -1.65 2.00
C ILE A 178 -15.41 -2.18 1.21
N PHE A 179 -15.56 -3.51 1.07
CA PHE A 179 -16.56 -4.12 0.20
C PHE A 179 -17.99 -3.66 0.53
N GLU A 180 -18.40 -3.76 1.80
CA GLU A 180 -19.78 -3.41 2.17
C GLU A 180 -20.08 -1.93 1.91
N LEU A 181 -19.12 -1.04 2.21
CA LEU A 181 -19.25 0.39 1.90
C LEU A 181 -19.36 0.61 0.38
N MET A 182 -18.47 0.02 -0.41
CA MET A 182 -18.52 0.19 -1.87
C MET A 182 -19.78 -0.42 -2.48
N ALA A 183 -20.30 -1.52 -1.92
CA ALA A 183 -21.50 -2.19 -2.39
C ALA A 183 -22.79 -1.37 -2.17
N GLU A 184 -22.79 -0.43 -1.22
CA GLU A 184 -23.89 0.53 -1.04
C GLU A 184 -23.96 1.55 -2.19
N TYR A 185 -22.81 1.93 -2.75
CA TYR A 185 -22.70 2.97 -3.76
C TYR A 185 -22.58 2.44 -5.19
N ILE A 186 -21.82 1.38 -5.46
CA ILE A 186 -21.56 0.86 -6.80
C ILE A 186 -22.66 -0.14 -7.20
N PRO A 187 -23.53 0.19 -8.17
CA PRO A 187 -24.60 -0.70 -8.61
C PRO A 187 -24.07 -2.05 -9.08
N GLY A 188 -24.70 -3.13 -8.59
CA GLY A 188 -24.38 -4.50 -8.98
C GLY A 188 -23.22 -5.15 -8.22
N LEU A 189 -22.45 -4.42 -7.41
CA LEU A 189 -21.29 -5.01 -6.70
C LEU A 189 -21.71 -6.11 -5.70
N LYS A 190 -22.82 -5.91 -4.97
CA LYS A 190 -23.38 -6.94 -4.07
C LYS A 190 -23.94 -8.14 -4.84
N VAL A 191 -24.53 -7.91 -6.02
CA VAL A 191 -25.05 -8.99 -6.88
C VAL A 191 -23.90 -9.84 -7.40
N LEU A 192 -22.83 -9.19 -7.88
CA LEU A 192 -21.61 -9.84 -8.33
C LEU A 192 -21.01 -10.75 -7.24
N GLN A 193 -20.96 -10.31 -5.98
CA GLN A 193 -20.49 -11.18 -4.88
C GLN A 193 -21.31 -12.48 -4.78
N GLY A 194 -22.64 -12.39 -4.92
CA GLY A 194 -23.52 -13.56 -4.92
C GLY A 194 -23.24 -14.51 -6.10
N GLU A 195 -23.09 -13.97 -7.30
CA GLU A 195 -22.76 -14.75 -8.51
C GLU A 195 -21.39 -15.44 -8.39
N LEU A 196 -20.40 -14.74 -7.83
CA LEU A 196 -19.06 -15.31 -7.59
C LEU A 196 -19.06 -16.39 -6.50
N LEU A 197 -19.88 -16.24 -5.46
CA LEU A 197 -20.10 -17.30 -4.46
C LEU A 197 -20.71 -18.55 -5.10
N GLU A 198 -21.70 -18.40 -5.98
CA GLU A 198 -22.26 -19.52 -6.73
C GLU A 198 -21.24 -20.17 -7.67
N ALA A 199 -20.46 -19.36 -8.39
CA ALA A 199 -19.40 -19.86 -9.27
C ALA A 199 -18.35 -20.66 -8.49
N GLN A 200 -17.92 -20.14 -7.33
CA GLN A 200 -17.00 -20.83 -6.43
C GLN A 200 -17.59 -22.16 -5.93
N ALA A 201 -18.89 -22.20 -5.62
CA ALA A 201 -19.56 -23.42 -5.17
C ALA A 201 -19.60 -24.51 -6.26
N ARG A 202 -19.72 -24.12 -7.55
CA ARG A 202 -19.72 -25.06 -8.70
C ARG A 202 -18.35 -25.68 -8.95
N ILE A 203 -17.27 -24.97 -8.64
CA ILE A 203 -15.89 -25.45 -8.77
C ILE A 203 -15.56 -26.54 -7.72
N GLY A 204 -16.29 -26.57 -6.60
CA GLY A 204 -16.10 -27.52 -5.50
C GLY A 204 -15.04 -27.05 -4.48
N LYS A 205 -15.07 -27.65 -3.28
CA LYS A 205 -14.17 -27.27 -2.15
C LYS A 205 -12.70 -27.62 -2.39
N ASP A 206 -12.41 -28.59 -3.25
CA ASP A 206 -11.05 -29.06 -3.55
C ASP A 206 -10.43 -28.33 -4.75
N GLY A 207 -11.19 -27.43 -5.40
CA GLY A 207 -10.72 -26.63 -6.51
C GLY A 207 -10.22 -25.28 -6.03
N ASP A 208 -8.90 -25.14 -5.89
CA ASP A 208 -8.22 -23.83 -5.98
C ASP A 208 -8.35 -23.20 -7.38
N ALA A 209 -9.42 -23.51 -8.11
CA ALA A 209 -9.56 -23.12 -9.50
C ALA A 209 -9.87 -21.63 -9.60
N PHE A 210 -9.11 -20.99 -10.48
CA PHE A 210 -9.32 -19.65 -10.96
C PHE A 210 -10.77 -19.39 -11.40
N ILE A 211 -11.36 -18.30 -10.90
CA ILE A 211 -12.64 -17.76 -11.40
C ILE A 211 -12.31 -16.64 -12.38
N ASP A 212 -12.77 -16.80 -13.62
CA ASP A 212 -12.61 -15.78 -14.64
C ASP A 212 -13.59 -14.61 -14.43
N LEU A 213 -13.12 -13.54 -13.78
CA LEU A 213 -13.92 -12.34 -13.52
C LEU A 213 -14.31 -11.58 -14.80
N GLU A 214 -13.63 -11.82 -15.92
CA GLU A 214 -13.98 -11.21 -17.21
C GLU A 214 -15.36 -11.67 -17.68
N SER A 215 -15.79 -12.88 -17.27
CA SER A 215 -17.07 -13.49 -17.61
C SER A 215 -18.28 -12.95 -16.82
N PHE A 216 -18.07 -12.07 -15.85
CA PHE A 216 -19.14 -11.50 -15.01
C PHE A 216 -19.38 -10.02 -15.32
N GLU A 217 -20.62 -9.57 -15.20
CA GLU A 217 -20.96 -8.15 -15.41
C GLU A 217 -20.92 -7.37 -14.10
N LEU A 218 -20.54 -6.10 -14.19
CA LEU A 218 -20.65 -5.15 -13.08
C LEU A 218 -21.32 -3.87 -13.61
N PRO A 219 -22.66 -3.75 -13.55
CA PRO A 219 -23.39 -2.63 -14.13
C PRO A 219 -22.91 -1.24 -13.69
N GLY A 220 -22.37 -1.11 -12.47
CA GLY A 220 -21.80 0.13 -11.97
C GLY A 220 -20.46 0.52 -12.56
N VAL A 221 -19.81 -0.33 -13.36
CA VAL A 221 -18.48 -0.09 -13.93
C VAL A 221 -18.45 -0.51 -15.41
N GLU A 222 -18.22 0.46 -16.29
CA GLU A 222 -18.26 0.27 -17.74
C GLU A 222 -16.89 0.53 -18.34
N LEU A 223 -16.43 -0.39 -19.20
CA LEU A 223 -15.27 -0.15 -20.05
C LEU A 223 -15.72 0.69 -21.27
N LEU A 224 -15.14 1.87 -21.46
CA LEU A 224 -15.50 2.76 -22.58
C LEU A 224 -14.60 2.52 -23.79
N ASP A 225 -13.29 2.43 -23.56
CA ASP A 225 -12.28 2.12 -24.55
C ASP A 225 -11.02 1.51 -23.87
N ARG A 226 -9.94 1.31 -24.62
CA ARG A 226 -8.69 0.71 -24.11
C ARG A 226 -8.11 1.44 -22.89
N HIS A 227 -8.29 2.76 -22.79
CA HIS A 227 -7.70 3.61 -21.76
C HIS A 227 -8.73 4.41 -20.97
N SER A 228 -10.03 4.19 -21.18
CA SER A 228 -11.09 4.91 -20.47
C SER A 228 -12.12 3.95 -19.89
N TYR A 229 -12.51 4.19 -18.64
CA TYR A 229 -13.60 3.48 -17.98
C TYR A 229 -14.46 4.45 -17.18
N ARG A 230 -15.69 4.04 -16.90
CA ARG A 230 -16.69 4.81 -16.17
C ARG A 230 -17.12 4.05 -14.93
N ILE A 231 -17.22 4.76 -13.81
CA ILE A 231 -17.84 4.27 -12.59
C ILE A 231 -19.11 5.08 -12.33
N THR A 232 -20.23 4.40 -12.15
CA THR A 232 -21.50 5.01 -11.75
C THR A 232 -21.77 4.68 -10.29
N LEU A 233 -22.00 5.70 -9.49
CA LEU A 233 -22.34 5.61 -8.07
C LEU A 233 -23.81 5.98 -7.87
N LYS A 234 -24.47 5.32 -6.93
CA LYS A 234 -25.79 5.66 -6.43
C LYS A 234 -25.68 6.88 -5.49
N GLY A 235 -26.44 7.92 -5.77
CA GLY A 235 -26.45 9.15 -4.99
C GLY A 235 -25.20 10.02 -5.16
N ALA A 236 -25.00 10.95 -4.22
CA ALA A 236 -23.80 11.75 -4.11
C ALA A 236 -22.81 11.13 -3.11
N TYR A 237 -21.58 10.90 -3.54
CA TYR A 237 -20.50 10.47 -2.66
C TYR A 237 -19.22 11.28 -2.92
N PRO A 238 -19.09 12.48 -2.34
CA PRO A 238 -17.95 13.37 -2.59
C PRO A 238 -16.61 12.74 -2.22
N GLN A 239 -16.58 11.83 -1.25
CA GLN A 239 -15.35 11.17 -0.82
C GLN A 239 -14.81 10.16 -1.84
N PHE A 240 -15.58 9.82 -2.89
CA PHE A 240 -15.20 8.81 -3.87
C PHE A 240 -13.84 9.06 -4.52
N LEU A 241 -13.49 10.32 -4.81
CA LEU A 241 -12.21 10.66 -5.43
C LEU A 241 -11.01 10.25 -4.56
N TYR A 242 -11.12 10.29 -3.23
CA TYR A 242 -10.04 9.87 -2.35
C TYR A 242 -9.84 8.35 -2.36
N TRP A 243 -10.88 7.56 -2.67
CA TRP A 243 -10.70 6.13 -2.89
C TRP A 243 -9.89 5.84 -4.14
N LEU A 244 -9.95 6.70 -5.16
CA LEU A 244 -9.14 6.59 -6.36
C LEU A 244 -7.66 6.94 -6.15
N SER A 245 -7.23 7.28 -4.92
CA SER A 245 -5.82 7.31 -4.53
C SER A 245 -5.40 6.16 -3.62
N MET A 246 -6.31 5.23 -3.31
CA MET A 246 -6.03 4.07 -2.46
C MET A 246 -5.77 2.79 -3.27
N PRO A 247 -4.95 1.84 -2.76
CA PRO A 247 -4.61 0.59 -3.42
C PRO A 247 -5.80 -0.25 -3.89
N PHE A 248 -6.94 -0.17 -3.19
CA PHE A 248 -8.17 -0.85 -3.59
C PHE A 248 -8.57 -0.58 -5.05
N PHE A 249 -8.23 0.60 -5.57
CA PHE A 249 -8.51 1.01 -6.95
C PHE A 249 -7.26 1.00 -7.85
N SER A 250 -6.14 0.43 -7.41
CA SER A 250 -4.96 0.19 -8.24
C SER A 250 -5.15 -1.00 -9.16
N PRO A 251 -4.64 -0.96 -10.41
CA PRO A 251 -5.01 -1.93 -11.42
C PRO A 251 -4.30 -3.27 -11.21
N VAL A 252 -5.08 -4.35 -11.12
CA VAL A 252 -4.55 -5.72 -11.10
C VAL A 252 -4.95 -6.40 -12.42
N PRO A 253 -3.99 -6.95 -13.17
CA PRO A 253 -4.27 -7.57 -14.45
C PRO A 253 -4.91 -8.96 -14.25
N PRO A 254 -5.87 -9.38 -15.10
CA PRO A 254 -6.46 -10.73 -15.02
C PRO A 254 -5.43 -11.86 -15.09
N GLU A 255 -4.32 -11.63 -15.80
CA GLU A 255 -3.21 -12.59 -15.87
C GLU A 255 -2.58 -12.90 -14.51
N ALA A 256 -2.60 -11.96 -13.56
CA ALA A 256 -2.07 -12.19 -12.22
C ALA A 256 -2.95 -13.17 -11.45
N ASP A 257 -4.26 -12.96 -11.41
CA ASP A 257 -5.18 -13.90 -10.75
C ASP A 257 -5.14 -15.28 -11.45
N ARG A 258 -5.00 -15.32 -12.77
CA ARG A 258 -4.86 -16.58 -13.53
C ARG A 258 -3.55 -17.31 -13.22
N PHE A 259 -2.45 -16.57 -13.08
CA PHE A 259 -1.14 -17.14 -12.77
C PHE A 259 -1.07 -17.65 -11.33
N PHE A 260 -1.54 -16.87 -10.36
CA PHE A 260 -1.51 -17.21 -8.95
C PHE A 260 -2.63 -18.16 -8.52
N GLY A 261 -3.76 -18.18 -9.23
CA GLY A 261 -4.87 -19.10 -9.02
C GLY A 261 -4.65 -20.51 -9.55
N GLN A 262 -3.40 -20.91 -9.82
CA GLN A 262 -3.06 -22.27 -10.23
C GLN A 262 -2.83 -23.16 -9.01
N PRO A 263 -3.18 -24.46 -9.09
CA PRO A 263 -2.92 -25.41 -8.01
C PRO A 263 -1.44 -25.46 -7.60
N GLY A 264 -1.14 -25.51 -6.30
CA GLY A 264 0.23 -25.60 -5.78
C GLY A 264 0.93 -24.25 -5.51
N MET A 265 0.35 -23.14 -5.97
CA MET A 265 0.86 -21.77 -5.78
C MET A 265 0.70 -21.30 -4.33
N VAL A 266 -0.51 -21.45 -3.77
CA VAL A 266 -0.86 -20.99 -2.42
C VAL A 266 0.01 -21.67 -1.36
N GLU A 267 0.24 -22.98 -1.48
CA GLU A 267 1.06 -23.77 -0.55
C GLU A 267 2.54 -23.35 -0.55
N ARG A 268 2.97 -22.59 -1.56
CA ARG A 268 4.33 -22.04 -1.70
C ARG A 268 4.41 -20.55 -1.40
N ASN A 269 3.32 -19.94 -0.92
CA ASN A 269 3.21 -18.49 -0.77
C ASN A 269 3.45 -17.72 -2.07
N LEU A 270 3.11 -18.32 -3.22
CA LEU A 270 3.10 -17.65 -4.51
C LEU A 270 1.69 -17.12 -4.72
N THR A 271 1.37 -15.99 -4.11
CA THR A 271 0.08 -15.31 -4.24
C THR A 271 0.30 -13.82 -4.42
N LEU A 272 -0.71 -13.10 -4.91
CA LEU A 272 -0.66 -11.62 -4.94
C LEU A 272 -0.41 -11.00 -3.57
N ASP A 273 -0.87 -11.69 -2.51
CA ASP A 273 -0.70 -11.26 -1.13
C ASP A 273 0.74 -11.34 -0.61
N TRP A 274 1.60 -12.10 -1.31
CA TRP A 274 3.03 -12.20 -1.02
C TRP A 274 3.90 -11.58 -2.10
N TRP A 275 3.41 -11.50 -3.33
CA TRP A 275 4.14 -11.02 -4.49
C TRP A 275 3.25 -10.09 -5.30
N PRO A 276 3.06 -8.85 -4.80
CA PRO A 276 2.25 -7.86 -5.49
C PRO A 276 2.85 -7.52 -6.85
N ILE A 277 1.96 -7.17 -7.77
CA ILE A 277 2.29 -6.79 -9.14
C ILE A 277 1.67 -5.43 -9.43
N GLY A 278 2.44 -4.53 -10.03
CA GLY A 278 1.94 -3.22 -10.39
C GLY A 278 2.83 -2.48 -11.38
N THR A 279 2.54 -1.20 -11.53
CA THR A 279 3.21 -0.29 -12.47
C THR A 279 4.09 0.75 -11.76
N GLY A 280 4.15 0.68 -10.42
CA GLY A 280 4.80 1.66 -9.55
C GLY A 280 6.32 1.72 -9.66
N PRO A 281 6.95 2.64 -8.91
CA PRO A 281 8.39 2.90 -8.98
C PRO A 281 9.27 1.72 -8.58
N TYR A 282 8.76 0.78 -7.78
CA TYR A 282 9.51 -0.38 -7.32
C TYR A 282 8.73 -1.68 -7.49
N MET A 283 9.46 -2.79 -7.42
CA MET A 283 8.95 -4.15 -7.42
C MET A 283 9.55 -4.93 -6.25
N LEU A 284 8.75 -5.79 -5.62
CA LEU A 284 9.22 -6.67 -4.54
C LEU A 284 10.02 -7.83 -5.12
N VAL A 285 11.32 -7.87 -4.87
CA VAL A 285 12.25 -8.88 -5.41
C VAL A 285 12.67 -9.94 -4.39
N GLU A 286 12.49 -9.64 -3.10
CA GLU A 286 12.72 -10.57 -2.00
C GLU A 286 11.64 -10.38 -0.96
N ASN A 287 10.94 -11.45 -0.59
CA ASN A 287 9.93 -11.42 0.45
C ASN A 287 10.18 -12.52 1.48
N ASN A 288 10.90 -12.18 2.55
CA ASN A 288 10.93 -12.96 3.77
C ASN A 288 10.46 -12.08 4.95
N PRO A 289 9.15 -12.04 5.23
CA PRO A 289 8.59 -11.13 6.22
C PRO A 289 9.02 -11.46 7.66
N ASN A 290 9.73 -12.57 7.87
CA ASN A 290 10.31 -12.92 9.17
C ASN A 290 11.74 -12.41 9.35
N SER A 291 12.36 -11.83 8.31
CA SER A 291 13.77 -11.40 8.35
C SER A 291 14.05 -10.18 7.48
N ARG A 292 13.72 -10.24 6.19
CA ARG A 292 14.15 -9.25 5.20
C ARG A 292 13.21 -9.17 4.00
N MET A 293 12.89 -7.96 3.58
CA MET A 293 12.14 -7.67 2.36
C MET A 293 12.92 -6.65 1.52
N VAL A 294 12.87 -6.78 0.20
CA VAL A 294 13.63 -5.90 -0.70
C VAL A 294 12.76 -5.43 -1.84
N LEU A 295 12.71 -4.10 -1.98
CA LEU A 295 12.19 -3.43 -3.18
C LEU A 295 13.35 -3.07 -4.10
N ALA A 296 13.21 -3.34 -5.39
CA ALA A 296 14.14 -2.88 -6.42
C ALA A 296 13.40 -1.97 -7.40
N ARG A 297 14.11 -0.97 -7.96
CA ARG A 297 13.54 -0.06 -8.96
C ARG A 297 12.89 -0.86 -10.09
N ASN A 298 11.64 -0.51 -10.42
CA ASN A 298 10.95 -1.07 -11.57
C ASN A 298 11.56 -0.46 -12.85
N PRO A 299 12.19 -1.26 -13.73
CA PRO A 299 12.85 -0.75 -14.94
C PRO A 299 11.85 -0.16 -15.94
N ASN A 300 10.57 -0.51 -15.83
CA ASN A 300 9.50 -0.03 -16.69
C ASN A 300 8.78 1.21 -16.14
N TYR A 301 9.16 1.69 -14.95
CA TYR A 301 8.57 2.89 -14.39
C TYR A 301 8.95 4.10 -15.25
N ARG A 302 7.93 4.81 -15.73
CA ARG A 302 8.05 5.99 -16.61
C ARG A 302 8.83 7.17 -15.99
N GLY A 303 9.02 7.15 -14.67
CA GLY A 303 9.58 8.25 -13.91
C GLY A 303 8.55 9.34 -13.64
N GLU A 304 8.70 10.03 -12.50
CA GLU A 304 7.91 11.21 -12.18
C GLU A 304 8.83 12.36 -11.79
N THR A 305 8.40 13.58 -12.07
CA THR A 305 9.21 14.76 -11.79
C THR A 305 9.01 15.16 -10.34
N TYR A 306 10.11 15.36 -9.61
CA TYR A 306 10.05 15.86 -8.24
C TYR A 306 9.41 17.27 -8.21
N PRO A 307 8.46 17.53 -7.30
CA PRO A 307 7.69 18.77 -7.28
C PRO A 307 8.56 20.02 -7.07
N CYS A 308 8.17 21.11 -7.70
CA CYS A 308 8.83 22.42 -7.60
C CYS A 308 8.09 23.41 -6.72
N GLU A 309 6.90 23.03 -6.26
CA GLU A 309 6.03 23.84 -5.40
C GLU A 309 5.78 23.08 -4.09
N GLY A 310 5.72 23.81 -2.99
CA GLY A 310 5.44 23.31 -1.66
C GLY A 310 5.03 24.45 -0.74
N GLU A 311 5.05 24.21 0.56
CA GLU A 311 4.82 25.25 1.57
C GLU A 311 5.96 26.26 1.62
N ALA A 312 5.70 27.43 2.21
CA ALA A 312 6.72 28.48 2.35
C ALA A 312 7.96 28.01 3.14
N SER A 313 7.79 27.07 4.07
CA SER A 313 8.89 26.46 4.84
C SER A 313 9.75 25.49 4.04
N ASP A 314 9.21 24.89 2.98
CA ASP A 314 9.85 23.77 2.27
C ASP A 314 11.10 24.22 1.51
N ALA A 315 11.08 25.44 0.98
CA ALA A 315 12.25 26.05 0.35
C ALA A 315 13.41 26.22 1.34
N GLY A 316 13.13 26.71 2.56
CA GLY A 316 14.13 26.87 3.62
C GLY A 316 14.64 25.54 4.18
N ALA A 317 13.82 24.48 4.09
CA ALA A 317 14.18 23.12 4.49
C ALA A 317 14.95 22.33 3.40
N GLY A 318 15.22 22.94 2.24
CA GLY A 318 15.91 22.29 1.12
C GLY A 318 15.07 21.29 0.34
N LEU A 319 13.76 21.16 0.64
CA LEU A 319 12.87 20.19 -0.01
C LEU A 319 12.58 20.55 -1.48
N LEU A 320 12.93 21.74 -1.96
CA LEU A 320 12.76 22.14 -3.36
C LEU A 320 14.05 22.06 -4.19
N GLU A 321 15.18 21.64 -3.61
CA GLU A 321 16.48 21.56 -4.30
C GLU A 321 16.50 20.54 -5.45
N ASP A 322 15.70 19.48 -5.32
CA ASP A 322 15.56 18.42 -6.31
C ASP A 322 14.45 18.68 -7.35
N CYS A 323 13.82 19.87 -7.32
CA CYS A 323 12.81 20.29 -8.28
C CYS A 323 13.22 19.92 -9.73
N GLY A 324 12.32 19.25 -10.44
CA GLY A 324 12.54 18.89 -11.84
C GLY A 324 13.34 17.60 -12.06
N LYS A 325 13.98 17.03 -11.03
CA LYS A 325 14.69 15.76 -11.16
C LYS A 325 13.71 14.59 -11.27
N THR A 326 14.09 13.59 -12.05
CA THR A 326 13.25 12.40 -12.26
C THR A 326 13.43 11.38 -11.13
N MET A 327 12.33 11.06 -10.46
CA MET A 327 12.21 10.03 -9.44
C MET A 327 11.94 8.65 -10.06
N PRO A 328 12.27 7.55 -9.36
CA PRO A 328 12.87 7.52 -8.02
C PRO A 328 14.37 7.85 -8.01
N PHE A 329 14.89 8.37 -6.89
CA PHE A 329 16.33 8.64 -6.74
C PHE A 329 17.13 7.42 -6.27
N ILE A 330 16.50 6.56 -5.46
CA ILE A 330 17.13 5.33 -4.94
C ILE A 330 16.84 4.15 -5.86
N ASP A 331 17.77 3.20 -5.90
CA ASP A 331 17.70 2.02 -6.77
C ASP A 331 17.13 0.79 -6.04
N ARG A 332 17.29 0.75 -4.72
CA ARG A 332 16.91 -0.38 -3.89
C ARG A 332 16.52 0.08 -2.49
N VAL A 333 15.52 -0.57 -1.92
CA VAL A 333 15.15 -0.43 -0.51
C VAL A 333 15.30 -1.78 0.18
N VAL A 334 16.03 -1.82 1.28
CA VAL A 334 16.23 -3.02 2.08
C VAL A 334 15.56 -2.83 3.43
N PHE A 335 14.52 -3.62 3.66
CA PHE A 335 13.76 -3.65 4.90
C PHE A 335 14.24 -4.83 5.75
N SER A 336 14.69 -4.56 6.97
CA SER A 336 15.07 -5.62 7.94
C SER A 336 14.07 -5.69 9.09
N ARG A 337 13.74 -6.90 9.56
CA ARG A 337 12.77 -7.07 10.63
C ARG A 337 13.39 -6.75 11.99
N GLU A 338 12.88 -5.74 12.67
CA GLU A 338 13.30 -5.35 14.02
C GLU A 338 12.10 -5.29 14.97
N ARG A 339 12.04 -6.20 15.94
CA ARG A 339 10.86 -6.32 16.83
C ARG A 339 10.94 -5.47 18.08
N GLU A 340 12.14 -5.05 18.47
CA GLU A 340 12.44 -4.47 19.76
C GLU A 340 13.00 -3.05 19.55
N GLY A 341 12.48 -2.06 20.29
CA GLY A 341 12.84 -0.65 20.10
C GLY A 341 14.31 -0.32 20.42
N ILE A 342 14.82 -0.80 21.56
CA ILE A 342 16.21 -0.50 21.99
C ILE A 342 17.25 -1.09 21.02
N PRO A 343 17.15 -2.37 20.58
CA PRO A 343 18.03 -2.91 19.54
C PRO A 343 17.96 -2.14 18.22
N TYR A 344 16.75 -1.72 17.80
CA TYR A 344 16.55 -0.96 16.57
C TYR A 344 17.33 0.36 16.60
N TRP A 345 17.16 1.15 17.67
CA TRP A 345 17.86 2.42 17.85
C TRP A 345 19.37 2.28 17.88
N ASN A 346 19.90 1.29 18.62
CA ASN A 346 21.34 1.05 18.68
C ASN A 346 21.92 0.65 17.32
N LYS A 347 21.19 -0.13 16.52
CA LYS A 347 21.59 -0.49 15.16
C LYS A 347 21.57 0.72 14.23
N PHE A 348 20.58 1.60 14.35
CA PHE A 348 20.56 2.88 13.65
C PHE A 348 21.80 3.72 13.97
N LEU A 349 22.16 3.86 15.25
CA LEU A 349 23.38 4.59 15.67
C LEU A 349 24.69 3.94 15.20
N GLN A 350 24.66 2.66 14.81
CA GLN A 350 25.77 1.91 14.23
C GLN A 350 25.79 1.97 12.68
N GLY A 351 24.79 2.60 12.06
CA GLY A 351 24.70 2.75 10.60
C GLY A 351 24.00 1.59 9.88
N TYR A 352 23.29 0.69 10.58
CA TYR A 352 22.49 -0.35 9.93
C TYR A 352 21.25 0.21 9.23
N TYR A 353 20.76 1.38 9.61
CA TYR A 353 19.58 2.00 9.02
C TYR A 353 19.83 3.46 8.75
N ASP A 354 19.24 3.99 7.68
CA ASP A 354 19.34 5.39 7.29
C ASP A 354 18.33 6.28 8.03
N ALA A 355 17.28 5.67 8.61
CA ALA A 355 16.26 6.35 9.38
C ALA A 355 15.80 5.50 10.57
N SER A 356 15.40 6.16 11.65
CA SER A 356 14.74 5.55 12.81
C SER A 356 13.70 6.50 13.39
N GLY A 357 12.60 5.94 13.90
CA GLY A 357 11.73 6.67 14.83
C GLY A 357 12.42 6.86 16.18
N VAL A 358 11.97 7.85 16.94
CA VAL A 358 12.39 8.06 18.33
C VAL A 358 11.33 7.44 19.23
N SER A 359 11.69 6.40 19.99
CA SER A 359 10.82 5.81 21.00
C SER A 359 10.96 6.54 22.34
N SER A 360 9.96 6.44 23.21
CA SER A 360 10.00 6.97 24.58
C SER A 360 11.25 6.52 25.35
N ASP A 361 11.63 5.23 25.23
CA ASP A 361 12.82 4.66 25.88
C ASP A 361 14.15 5.35 25.48
N ASN A 362 14.20 5.98 24.30
CA ASN A 362 15.41 6.58 23.74
C ASN A 362 15.30 8.11 23.60
N PHE A 363 14.20 8.70 24.06
CA PHE A 363 13.90 10.12 23.88
C PHE A 363 15.00 11.00 24.49
N ASP A 364 15.34 10.78 25.76
CA ASP A 364 16.37 11.55 26.47
C ASP A 364 17.77 11.43 25.84
N GLN A 365 18.04 10.36 25.11
CA GLN A 365 19.30 10.19 24.38
C GLN A 365 19.28 10.93 23.04
N ALA A 366 18.13 10.91 22.36
CA ALA A 366 17.96 11.47 21.03
C ALA A 366 17.79 12.99 21.06
N VAL A 367 17.05 13.51 22.04
CA VAL A 367 16.61 14.90 22.06
C VAL A 367 16.81 15.57 23.42
N THR A 368 16.97 16.89 23.38
CA THR A 368 17.04 17.78 24.53
C THR A 368 15.94 18.83 24.43
N LEU A 369 15.30 19.12 25.56
CA LEU A 369 14.32 20.19 25.68
C LEU A 369 15.06 21.52 25.86
N THR A 370 14.87 22.44 24.91
CA THR A 370 15.39 23.80 25.05
C THR A 370 14.66 24.56 26.15
N SER A 371 15.23 25.65 26.65
CA SER A 371 14.59 26.52 27.66
C SER A 371 13.27 27.16 27.22
N GLN A 372 12.93 27.04 25.93
CA GLN A 372 11.68 27.53 25.33
C GLN A 372 10.64 26.41 25.10
N GLY A 373 10.96 25.16 25.47
CA GLY A 373 10.07 24.01 25.31
C GLY A 373 10.11 23.36 23.92
N GLU A 374 11.00 23.79 23.03
CA GLU A 374 11.20 23.15 21.72
C GLU A 374 12.16 21.96 21.85
N VAL A 375 11.81 20.87 21.16
CA VAL A 375 12.61 19.64 21.10
C VAL A 375 13.75 19.82 20.09
N SER A 376 14.99 19.77 20.56
CA SER A 376 16.21 19.82 19.73
C SER A 376 16.98 18.51 19.82
N LEU A 377 17.83 18.18 18.84
CA LEU A 377 18.69 17.00 18.92
C LEU A 377 19.73 17.15 20.04
N SER A 378 20.22 16.03 20.57
CA SER A 378 21.41 16.06 21.43
C SER A 378 22.69 16.32 20.62
N GLU A 379 23.69 16.93 21.25
CA GLU A 379 24.99 17.23 20.61
C GLU A 379 25.64 15.97 20.02
N ASP A 380 25.49 14.82 20.68
CA ASP A 380 26.00 13.53 20.21
C ASP A 380 25.35 13.08 18.89
N MET A 381 24.07 13.39 18.68
CA MET A 381 23.38 13.06 17.43
C MET A 381 23.81 14.00 16.30
N GLU A 382 23.93 15.29 16.59
CA GLU A 382 24.42 16.29 15.63
C GLU A 382 25.86 15.99 15.20
N ALA A 383 26.73 15.59 16.13
CA ALA A 383 28.10 15.18 15.85
C ALA A 383 28.18 13.96 14.92
N LYS A 384 27.15 13.10 14.91
CA LYS A 384 27.00 11.97 14.00
C LYS A 384 26.33 12.33 12.66
N GLY A 385 25.94 13.59 12.47
CA GLY A 385 25.25 14.08 11.27
C GLY A 385 23.78 13.67 11.18
N ILE A 386 23.19 13.21 12.29
CA ILE A 386 21.77 12.85 12.38
C ILE A 386 20.93 14.13 12.38
N ARG A 387 19.76 14.08 11.73
CA ARG A 387 18.79 15.18 11.67
C ARG A 387 17.44 14.70 12.19
N LEU A 388 16.76 15.57 12.94
CA LEU A 388 15.42 15.31 13.45
C LEU A 388 14.41 15.90 12.47
N LEU A 389 13.53 15.05 11.96
CA LEU A 389 12.42 15.45 11.11
C LEU A 389 11.13 15.25 11.89
N THR A 390 10.37 16.33 12.07
CA THR A 390 9.08 16.29 12.75
C THR A 390 7.96 16.67 11.78
N SER A 391 6.82 15.99 11.93
CA SER A 391 5.63 16.30 11.15
C SER A 391 4.37 15.96 11.94
N VAL A 392 3.33 16.78 11.81
CA VAL A 392 2.01 16.49 12.37
C VAL A 392 1.32 15.46 11.46
N SER A 393 1.03 14.28 12.01
CA SER A 393 0.25 13.25 11.32
C SER A 393 -1.25 13.41 11.62
N PRO A 394 -2.16 13.31 10.63
CA PRO A 394 -3.61 13.28 10.85
C PRO A 394 -4.09 11.92 11.38
N SER A 395 -3.50 11.45 12.47
CA SER A 395 -3.78 10.16 13.10
C SER A 395 -4.45 10.37 14.46
N ILE A 396 -5.31 9.43 14.87
CA ILE A 396 -5.88 9.39 16.22
C ILE A 396 -5.55 8.05 16.88
N PHE A 397 -5.12 8.11 18.13
CA PHE A 397 -4.98 6.95 18.99
C PHE A 397 -6.15 6.93 19.97
N TYR A 398 -6.81 5.79 20.12
CA TYR A 398 -7.97 5.67 21.00
C TYR A 398 -8.05 4.29 21.65
N LEU A 399 -8.69 4.25 22.82
CA LEU A 399 -9.08 3.00 23.44
C LEU A 399 -10.43 2.52 22.89
N GLY A 400 -10.45 1.35 22.25
CA GLY A 400 -11.67 0.71 21.77
C GLY A 400 -12.26 -0.25 22.80
N PHE A 401 -13.58 -0.27 22.95
CA PHE A 401 -14.29 -1.28 23.73
C PHE A 401 -14.88 -2.36 22.81
N ASN A 402 -14.59 -3.62 23.08
CA ASN A 402 -15.21 -4.73 22.36
C ASN A 402 -16.70 -4.84 22.73
N MET A 403 -17.58 -4.41 21.82
CA MET A 403 -19.03 -4.39 22.05
C MET A 403 -19.67 -5.79 22.03
N LEU A 404 -18.92 -6.83 21.65
CA LEU A 404 -19.36 -8.23 21.75
C LEU A 404 -19.09 -8.84 23.13
N ASP A 405 -18.25 -8.20 23.94
CA ASP A 405 -18.00 -8.65 25.30
C ASP A 405 -19.24 -8.41 26.18
N PRO A 406 -19.74 -9.42 26.92
CA PRO A 406 -20.96 -9.27 27.73
C PRO A 406 -20.87 -8.22 28.85
N LEU A 407 -19.68 -7.97 29.39
CA LEU A 407 -19.46 -6.99 30.45
C LEU A 407 -19.37 -5.58 29.89
N LEU A 408 -18.62 -5.39 28.80
CA LEU A 408 -18.34 -4.09 28.19
C LEU A 408 -19.41 -3.67 27.19
N GLY A 409 -19.98 -4.58 26.40
CA GLY A 409 -21.05 -4.31 25.43
C GLY A 409 -22.45 -4.31 26.07
N GLY A 410 -22.64 -5.14 27.10
CA GLY A 410 -23.91 -5.33 27.80
C GLY A 410 -24.80 -6.41 27.17
N GLY A 411 -25.76 -6.89 27.96
CA GLY A 411 -26.72 -7.92 27.55
C GLY A 411 -27.94 -7.38 26.79
N GLN A 412 -28.95 -8.23 26.62
CA GLN A 412 -30.17 -7.87 25.88
C GLN A 412 -31.05 -6.88 26.65
N SER A 413 -31.01 -6.90 27.99
CA SER A 413 -31.87 -6.04 28.80
C SER A 413 -31.36 -4.59 28.82
N ARG A 414 -32.30 -3.65 28.99
CA ARG A 414 -31.97 -2.22 29.13
C ARG A 414 -31.07 -1.96 30.34
N ALA A 415 -31.28 -2.68 31.44
CA ALA A 415 -30.49 -2.53 32.67
C ALA A 415 -29.02 -2.92 32.45
N GLU A 416 -28.76 -4.01 31.72
CA GLU A 416 -27.40 -4.45 31.40
C GLU A 416 -26.69 -3.49 30.44
N LYS A 417 -27.40 -3.00 29.41
CA LYS A 417 -26.86 -1.97 28.49
C LYS A 417 -26.48 -0.70 29.23
N GLU A 418 -27.33 -0.28 30.18
CA GLU A 418 -27.08 0.90 31.00
C GLU A 418 -25.87 0.70 31.92
N ARG A 419 -25.75 -0.47 32.57
CA ARG A 419 -24.59 -0.82 33.41
C ARG A 419 -23.30 -0.80 32.59
N ALA A 420 -23.31 -1.45 31.43
CA ALA A 420 -22.15 -1.52 30.54
C ALA A 420 -21.76 -0.13 30.03
N ARG A 421 -22.73 0.73 29.66
CA ARG A 421 -22.46 2.12 29.26
C ARG A 421 -21.78 2.90 30.39
N LYS A 422 -22.32 2.83 31.62
CA LYS A 422 -21.74 3.49 32.78
C LYS A 422 -20.34 2.99 33.10
N LEU A 423 -20.08 1.69 32.92
CA LEU A 423 -18.74 1.12 33.07
C LEU A 423 -17.76 1.69 32.04
N ARG A 424 -18.12 1.74 30.75
CA ARG A 424 -17.29 2.35 29.72
C ARG A 424 -16.99 3.83 30.01
N GLN A 425 -18.01 4.59 30.45
CA GLN A 425 -17.84 5.98 30.89
C GLN A 425 -16.88 6.09 32.08
N ALA A 426 -17.02 5.23 33.09
CA ALA A 426 -16.13 5.23 34.24
C ALA A 426 -14.67 4.92 33.85
N ILE A 427 -14.45 3.96 32.94
CA ILE A 427 -13.12 3.65 32.41
C ILE A 427 -12.54 4.85 31.65
N SER A 428 -13.32 5.47 30.75
CA SER A 428 -12.87 6.64 29.99
C SER A 428 -12.54 7.85 30.87
N VAL A 429 -13.22 8.02 32.01
CA VAL A 429 -12.93 9.09 32.98
C VAL A 429 -11.71 8.76 33.85
N ALA A 430 -11.48 7.48 34.14
CA ALA A 430 -10.36 7.04 34.96
C ALA A 430 -9.01 7.02 34.22
N LEU A 431 -9.01 7.10 32.90
CA LEU A 431 -7.81 7.13 32.07
C LEU A 431 -7.39 8.57 31.81
N GLU A 432 -6.29 8.98 32.44
CA GLU A 432 -5.67 10.28 32.21
C GLU A 432 -4.87 10.28 30.90
N MET A 433 -5.55 10.59 29.79
CA MET A 433 -4.93 10.58 28.47
C MET A 433 -3.90 11.69 28.30
N GLU A 434 -4.03 12.82 29.01
CA GLU A 434 -3.03 13.90 28.95
C GLU A 434 -1.70 13.46 29.57
N GLU A 435 -1.75 12.77 30.71
CA GLU A 435 -0.56 12.19 31.34
C GLU A 435 0.03 11.09 30.46
N PHE A 436 -0.81 10.22 29.89
CA PHE A 436 -0.35 9.18 28.97
C PHE A 436 0.38 9.76 27.76
N VAL A 437 -0.18 10.79 27.13
CA VAL A 437 0.47 11.48 26.00
C VAL A 437 1.79 12.06 26.46
N SER A 438 1.81 12.85 27.53
CA SER A 438 3.05 13.54 27.94
C SER A 438 4.22 12.63 28.34
N ILE A 439 3.94 11.39 28.75
CA ILE A 439 4.98 10.42 29.17
C ILE A 439 5.35 9.45 28.05
N PHE A 440 4.39 9.03 27.21
CA PHE A 440 4.56 7.87 26.32
C PHE A 440 4.44 8.19 24.81
N LEU A 441 3.99 9.37 24.41
CA LEU A 441 3.81 9.79 23.01
C LEU A 441 4.49 11.13 22.72
#